data_AF-A0A533VNK0-F1
#
_entry.id   AF-A0A533VNK0-F1
#
_cell.length_a   1.000
_cell.length_b   1.000
_cell.length_c   1.000
_cell.angle_alpha   90.00
_cell.angle_beta   90.00
_cell.angle_gamma   90.00
#
_symmetry.space_group_name_H-M   'P 1'
#
loop_
_entity.id
_entity.type
_entity.pdbx_description
1 polymer ?
#
loop_
_entity_poly.entity_id
_entity_poly.type
_entity_poly.pdbx_seq_one_letter_code
_entity_poly.pdbx_strand_id
1 'polypeptide(L)' 'MYFINFNLAIFNSLPIYPLDGGQAFDVTVKALGKGRLKETTLNRITTTISVLLVAMIALLLLGPYLIF' A
#
# COMPACT_ATOMS: atom_id res chain seq x y z
N MET A 1 -4.99 -5.98 -25.81
CA MET A 1 -4.42 -4.94 -24.92
C MET A 1 -5.16 -4.75 -23.58
N TYR A 2 -6.44 -5.12 -23.45
CA TYR A 2 -7.22 -4.87 -22.22
C TYR A 2 -6.68 -5.60 -20.97
N PHE A 3 -6.18 -6.84 -21.11
CA PHE A 3 -5.68 -7.64 -19.98
C PHE A 3 -4.56 -6.95 -19.19
N ILE A 4 -3.58 -6.37 -19.88
CA ILE A 4 -2.42 -5.74 -19.23
C ILE A 4 -2.86 -4.48 -18.48
N ASN A 5 -3.66 -3.61 -19.13
CA ASN A 5 -4.13 -2.36 -18.53
C ASN A 5 -5.05 -2.61 -17.33
N PHE A 6 -5.89 -3.63 -17.40
CA PHE A 6 -6.79 -4.00 -16.29
C PHE A 6 -6.01 -4.47 -15.05
N ASN A 7 -5.03 -5.37 -15.24
CA ASN A 7 -4.18 -5.82 -14.14
C ASN A 7 -3.35 -4.66 -13.58
N LEU A 8 -2.76 -3.82 -14.45
CA LEU A 8 -1.97 -2.67 -14.03
C LEU A 8 -2.79 -1.67 -13.21
N ALA A 9 -4.06 -1.45 -13.56
CA ALA A 9 -4.97 -0.60 -12.81
C ALA A 9 -5.28 -1.17 -11.42
N ILE A 10 -5.53 -2.49 -11.33
CA ILE A 10 -5.75 -3.16 -10.04
C ILE A 10 -4.51 -3.03 -9.15
N PHE A 11 -3.32 -3.33 -9.67
CA PHE A 11 -2.09 -3.21 -8.90
C PHE A 11 -1.81 -1.76 -8.48
N ASN A 12 -2.01 -0.77 -9.36
CA ASN A 12 -1.84 0.64 -9.01
C ASN A 12 -2.85 1.15 -7.99
N SER A 13 -4.05 0.57 -7.93
CA SER A 13 -5.06 0.94 -6.93
C SER A 13 -4.77 0.43 -5.52
N LEU A 14 -3.79 -0.45 -5.34
CA LEU A 14 -3.43 -0.98 -4.02
C LEU A 14 -2.87 0.15 -3.14
N PRO A 15 -3.18 0.16 -1.83
CA PRO A 15 -2.66 1.15 -0.87
C PRO A 15 -1.20 0.86 -0.50
N ILE A 16 -0.35 0.71 -1.51
CA ILE A 16 1.07 0.43 -1.43
C ILE A 16 1.81 1.61 -2.02
N TYR A 17 2.58 2.33 -1.20
CA TYR A 17 3.47 3.38 -1.68
C TYR A 17 4.64 2.74 -2.48
N PRO A 18 5.00 3.21 -3.69
CA PRO A 18 4.67 4.51 -4.33
C PRO A 18 3.50 4.50 -5.33
N LEU A 19 2.71 3.42 -5.41
CA LEU A 19 1.62 3.29 -6.39
C LEU A 19 0.48 4.29 -6.10
N ASP A 20 -0.35 4.57 -7.11
CA ASP A 20 -1.40 5.61 -7.07
C ASP A 20 -2.35 5.45 -5.87
N GLY A 21 -2.76 4.23 -5.56
CA GLY A 21 -3.61 3.90 -4.41
C GLY A 21 -2.91 4.14 -3.06
N GLY A 22 -1.59 3.97 -3.00
CA GLY A 22 -0.78 4.32 -1.83
C GLY A 22 -0.68 5.83 -1.61
N GLN A 23 -0.58 6.62 -2.68
CA GLN A 23 -0.61 8.08 -2.61
C GLN A 23 -2.00 8.60 -2.24
N ALA A 24 -3.06 8.05 -2.84
CA ALA A 24 -4.44 8.39 -2.48
C ALA A 24 -4.74 8.05 -1.00
N PHE A 25 -4.25 6.90 -0.53
CA PHE A 25 -4.35 6.52 0.88
C PHE A 25 -3.60 7.49 1.79
N ASP A 26 -2.37 7.88 1.43
CA ASP A 26 -1.57 8.84 2.18
C ASP A 26 -2.25 10.21 2.30
N VAL A 27 -2.77 10.74 1.20
CA VAL A 27 -3.53 12.00 1.18
C VAL A 27 -4.78 11.89 2.06
N THR A 28 -5.47 10.75 2.02
CA THR A 28 -6.67 10.50 2.84
C THR A 28 -6.32 10.46 4.34
N VAL A 29 -5.26 9.75 4.71
CA VAL A 29 -4.77 9.67 6.10
C VAL A 29 -4.30 11.04 6.59
N LYS A 30 -3.60 11.80 5.74
CA LYS A 30 -3.17 13.17 6.04
C LYS A 30 -4.34 14.12 6.21
N ALA A 31 -5.37 14.02 5.36
CA ALA A 31 -6.58 14.82 5.45
C ALA A 31 -7.37 14.53 6.73
N LEU A 32 -7.52 13.25 7.10
CA LEU A 32 -8.21 12.84 8.33
C LEU A 32 -7.41 13.18 9.60
N GLY A 33 -6.08 13.13 9.54
CA GLY A 33 -5.18 13.41 10.65
C GLY A 33 -4.80 14.88 10.82
N LYS A 34 -5.23 15.76 9.89
CA LYS A 34 -4.85 17.17 9.85
C LYS A 34 -5.27 17.87 11.14
N GLY A 35 -4.28 18.39 11.88
CA GLY A 35 -4.49 19.11 13.14
C GLY A 35 -4.45 18.24 14.41
N ARG A 36 -4.38 16.91 14.30
CA ARG A 36 -4.25 15.99 15.46
C ARG A 36 -2.90 15.28 15.53
N LEU A 37 -2.25 15.06 14.40
CA LEU A 37 -1.00 14.28 14.32
C LEU A 37 0.04 15.01 13.49
N LYS A 38 1.32 14.83 13.85
CA LYS A 38 2.45 15.31 13.03
C LYS A 38 2.44 14.58 11.69
N GLU A 39 2.76 15.29 10.62
CA GLU A 39 2.87 14.72 9.27
C GLU A 39 3.84 13.54 9.22
N THR A 40 4.90 13.54 10.03
CA THR A 40 5.85 12.43 10.14
C THR A 40 5.20 11.15 10.66
N THR A 41 4.27 11.25 11.61
CA THR A 41 3.51 10.10 12.12
C THR A 41 2.54 9.58 11.07
N LEU A 42 1.87 10.48 10.35
CA LEU A 42 0.92 10.13 9.29
C LEU A 42 1.63 9.41 8.14
N ASN A 43 2.76 9.93 7.68
CA ASN A 43 3.59 9.28 6.66
C ASN A 43 4.07 7.90 7.13
N ARG A 44 4.44 7.77 8.42
CA ARG A 44 4.90 6.50 8.99
C ARG A 44 3.77 5.47 9.04
N ILE A 45 2.54 5.89 9.35
CA ILE A 45 1.34 5.04 9.31
C ILE A 45 1.10 4.55 7.88
N THR A 46 1.06 5.45 6.91
CA THR A 46 0.87 5.09 5.49
C THR A 46 1.92 4.09 5.04
N THR A 47 3.20 4.39 5.27
CA THR A 47 4.30 3.50 4.87
C THR A 47 4.27 2.17 5.60
N THR A 48 3.91 2.15 6.89
CA THR A 48 3.80 0.90 7.66
C THR A 48 2.69 0.01 7.10
N ILE A 49 1.53 0.58 6.77
CA ILE A 49 0.41 -0.14 6.16
C ILE A 49 0.81 -0.68 4.78
N SER A 50 1.47 0.14 3.95
CA SER A 50 1.99 -0.30 2.65
C SER A 50 3.00 -1.45 2.78
N VAL A 51 3.96 -1.36 3.71
CA VAL A 51 4.96 -2.41 3.95
C VAL A 51 4.30 -3.69 4.47
N LEU A 52 3.33 -3.59 5.37
CA LEU A 52 2.58 -4.74 5.86
C LEU A 52 1.81 -5.45 4.75
N LEU A 53 1.15 -4.70 3.86
CA LEU A 53 0.47 -5.26 2.69
C LEU A 53 1.42 -5.99 1.75
N VAL A 54 2.57 -5.37 1.44
CA VAL A 54 3.61 -6.01 0.63
C VAL A 54 4.13 -7.27 1.32
N ALA A 55 4.38 -7.21 2.63
CA ALA A 55 4.84 -8.35 3.40
C ALA A 55 3.81 -9.47 3.42
N MET A 56 2.52 -9.17 3.56
CA MET A 56 1.44 -10.17 3.50
C MET A 56 1.36 -10.84 2.13
N ILE A 57 1.43 -10.07 1.05
CA ILE A 57 1.43 -10.61 -0.32
C ILE A 57 2.69 -11.46 -0.54
N ALA A 58 3.85 -10.99 -0.11
CA ALA A 58 5.10 -11.75 -0.18
C ALA A 58 5.01 -13.04 0.64
N LEU A 59 4.41 -13.02 1.83
CA LEU A 59 4.23 -14.23 2.64
C LEU A 59 3.24 -15.21 2.02
N LEU A 60 2.17 -14.72 1.39
CA LEU A 60 1.22 -15.56 0.66
C LEU A 60 1.92 -16.30 -0.50
N LEU A 61 2.80 -15.60 -1.21
CA LEU A 61 3.51 -16.14 -2.36
C LEU A 61 4.71 -17.00 -1.97
N LEU A 62 5.50 -16.58 -0.98
CA LEU A 62 6.77 -17.20 -0.58
C LEU A 62 6.62 -18.17 0.59
N GLY A 63 5.58 -18.02 1.42
CA GLY A 63 5.28 -18.90 2.55
C GLY A 63 5.23 -20.39 2.18
N PRO A 64 4.54 -20.82 1.11
CA PRO A 64 4.57 -22.21 0.69
C PRO A 64 5.97 -22.70 0.29
N TYR A 65 6.89 -21.82 -0.12
CA TYR A 65 8.27 -22.21 -0.48
C TYR A 65 9.25 -22.21 0.71
N LEU A 66 8.83 -21.74 1.89
CA LEU A 66 9.65 -21.76 3.10
C LEU A 66 9.43 -23.01 3.97
N ILE A 67 8.27 -23.66 3.80
CA ILE A 67 7.83 -24.81 4.60
C ILE A 67 8.08 -26.14 3.87
N PHE A 68 8.28 -26.09 2.55
CA PHE A 68 8.67 -27.22 1.69
C PHE A 68 10.14 -27.13 1.30
#